data_AF-A0ABD6I1S3-F1
#
_entry.id   AF-A0ABD6I1S3-F1
#
_cell.length_a   1.000
_cell.length_b   1.000
_cell.length_c   1.000
_cell.angle_alpha   90.00
_cell.angle_beta   90.00
_cell.angle_gamma   90.00
#
_symmetry.space_group_name_H-M   'P 1'
#
loop_
_entity.id
_entity.type
_entity.pdbx_description
1 polymer ?
#
loop_
_entity_poly.entity_id
_entity_poly.type
_entity_poly.pdbx_seq_one_letter_code
_entity_poly.pdbx_strand_id
1 'polypeptide(L)' 'MQLKILGVGNAPLLSVKVKTLDDAAGLLNVSALARALGVKRSTFLSKVASVGLEAAILHYATQQKLKDAI' A
#
# COMPACT_ATOMS: atom_id res chain seq x y z
N MET A 1 11.42 0.65 2.16
CA MET A 1 11.90 -0.61 2.79
C MET A 1 13.06 -0.30 3.73
N GLN A 2 13.36 -1.16 4.71
CA GLN A 2 14.51 -1.00 5.60
C GLN A 2 15.41 -2.24 5.50
N LEU A 3 16.63 -2.05 5.01
CA LEU A 3 17.69 -3.06 5.06
C LEU A 3 18.47 -2.85 6.36
N LYS A 4 18.58 -3.91 7.17
CA LYS A 4 19.34 -3.92 8.42
C LYS A 4 20.49 -4.91 8.27
N ILE A 5 21.71 -4.45 8.51
CA ILE A 5 22.87 -5.34 8.69
C ILE A 5 23.03 -5.53 10.20
N LEU A 6 22.91 -6.78 10.64
CA LEU A 6 22.98 -7.17 12.04
C LEU A 6 24.39 -7.66 12.38
N GLY A 7 24.93 -7.20 13.50
CA GLY A 7 26.16 -7.73 14.10
C GLY A 7 25.88 -8.89 15.06
N VAL A 8 26.95 -9.40 15.69
CA VAL A 8 26.83 -10.40 16.77
C VAL A 8 25.98 -9.84 17.91
N GLY A 9 25.03 -10.63 18.42
CA GLY A 9 24.09 -10.19 19.46
C GLY A 9 22.91 -9.35 18.96
N ASN A 10 22.59 -9.36 17.66
CA ASN A 10 21.46 -8.62 17.07
C ASN A 10 21.59 -7.08 17.22
N ALA A 11 22.81 -6.59 17.47
CA ALA A 11 23.10 -5.16 17.47
C ALA A 11 23.05 -4.62 16.03
N PRO A 12 22.22 -3.60 15.73
CA PRO A 12 22.15 -3.04 14.38
C PRO A 12 23.43 -2.25 14.07
N LEU A 13 24.22 -2.72 13.11
CA LEU A 13 25.49 -2.07 12.73
C LEU A 13 25.26 -0.91 11.77
N LEU A 14 24.29 -1.03 10.88
CA LEU A 14 23.90 0.03 9.96
C LEU A 14 22.43 -0.15 9.56
N SER A 15 21.66 0.94 9.62
CA SER A 15 20.29 0.96 9.12
C SER A 15 20.13 2.07 8.10
N VAL A 16 19.84 1.70 6.85
CA VAL A 16 19.61 2.67 5.79
C VAL A 16 18.10 2.75 5.52
N LYS A 17 17.53 3.93 5.76
CA LYS A 17 16.20 4.27 5.26
C LYS A 17 16.35 4.73 3.81
N VAL A 18 16.16 3.80 2.86
CA VAL A 18 16.13 4.16 1.44
C VAL A 18 14.82 4.88 1.16
N LYS A 19 14.91 6.20 0.97
CA LYS A 19 13.80 7.05 0.54
C LYS A 19 13.79 7.00 -0.99
N THR A 20 13.11 6.01 -1.56
CA THR A 20 12.90 5.94 -3.00
C THR A 20 11.97 7.07 -3.41
N LEU A 21 12.48 7.97 -4.25
CA LEU A 21 11.72 8.99 -4.96
C LEU A 21 10.84 8.30 -6.00
N ASP A 22 9.64 7.87 -5.61
CA ASP A 22 8.56 7.56 -6.54
C ASP A 22 7.21 7.73 -5.82
N ASP A 23 6.78 8.98 -5.75
CA ASP A 23 5.57 9.45 -5.08
C ASP A 23 4.28 9.08 -5.86
N ALA A 24 4.39 8.33 -6.97
CA ALA A 24 3.25 7.99 -7.84
C ALA A 24 3.13 6.50 -8.22
N ALA A 25 4.12 5.66 -7.98
CA ALA A 25 4.07 4.21 -8.25
C ALA A 25 4.40 3.36 -7.02
N GLY A 26 4.04 3.82 -5.81
CA GLY A 26 4.03 3.06 -4.55
C GLY A 26 3.05 1.86 -4.52
N LEU A 27 2.60 1.41 -5.68
CA LEU A 27 1.68 0.31 -5.92
C LEU A 27 2.41 -1.04 -5.99
N LEU A 28 3.49 -1.23 -5.23
CA LEU A 28 4.24 -2.49 -5.23
C LEU A 28 3.45 -3.67 -4.63
N ASN A 29 2.33 -3.40 -3.94
CA ASN A 29 1.57 -4.42 -3.22
C ASN A 29 0.09 -4.03 -3.10
N VAL A 30 -0.80 -4.99 -3.28
CA VAL A 30 -2.24 -4.87 -3.04
C VAL A 30 -2.57 -4.33 -1.62
N SER A 31 -1.72 -4.60 -0.64
CA SER A 31 -1.81 -3.99 0.70
C SER A 31 -1.60 -2.47 0.69
N ALA A 32 -0.65 -1.99 -0.10
CA ALA A 32 -0.38 -0.57 -0.22
C ALA A 32 -1.54 0.13 -0.94
N LEU A 33 -2.05 -0.49 -2.01
CA LEU A 33 -3.26 -0.03 -2.71
C LEU A 33 -4.48 0.05 -1.78
N ALA A 34 -4.74 -1.00 -1.00
CA ALA A 34 -5.84 -1.02 -0.04
C ALA A 34 -5.70 0.07 1.04
N ARG A 35 -4.48 0.36 1.50
CA ARG A 35 -4.22 1.46 2.45
C ARG A 35 -4.41 2.83 1.82
N ALA A 36 -3.93 3.04 0.60
CA ALA A 36 -4.13 4.29 -0.13
C ALA A 36 -5.62 4.57 -0.34
N LEU A 37 -6.40 3.54 -0.65
CA LEU A 37 -7.87 3.61 -0.81
C LEU A 37 -8.65 3.62 0.52
N GLY A 38 -7.99 3.45 1.66
CA GLY A 38 -8.65 3.43 2.99
C GLY A 38 -9.53 2.20 3.25
N VAL A 39 -9.26 1.06 2.60
CA VAL A 39 -10.08 -0.16 2.67
C VAL A 39 -9.28 -1.32 3.27
N LYS A 40 -9.95 -2.23 3.99
CA LYS A 40 -9.34 -3.48 4.46
C LYS A 40 -8.93 -4.35 3.25
N ARG A 41 -7.72 -4.93 3.30
CA ARG A 41 -7.17 -5.76 2.21
C ARG A 41 -8.10 -6.91 1.82
N SER A 42 -8.72 -7.59 2.79
CA SER A 42 -9.67 -8.68 2.54
C SER A 42 -10.87 -8.23 1.71
N THR A 43 -11.49 -7.11 2.08
CA THR A 43 -12.62 -6.53 1.36
C THR A 43 -12.25 -6.08 -0.05
N PHE A 44 -11.07 -5.47 -0.20
CA PHE A 44 -10.55 -5.10 -1.52
C PHE A 44 -10.34 -6.33 -2.42
N LEU A 45 -9.72 -7.40 -1.89
CA LEU A 45 -9.48 -8.63 -2.66
C LEU A 45 -10.79 -9.32 -3.06
N SER A 46 -11.78 -9.37 -2.17
CA SER A 46 -13.11 -9.91 -2.50
C SER A 46 -13.78 -9.13 -3.63
N LYS A 47 -13.67 -7.79 -3.62
CA LYS A 47 -14.23 -6.95 -4.69
C LYS A 47 -13.49 -7.16 -6.03
N VAL A 48 -12.17 -7.24 -6.00
CA VAL A 48 -11.34 -7.55 -7.19
C VAL A 48 -11.74 -8.90 -7.80
N ALA A 49 -12.01 -9.91 -6.97
CA ALA A 49 -12.47 -11.22 -7.43
C ALA A 49 -13.86 -11.18 -8.08
N SER A 50 -14.73 -10.24 -7.68
CA SER A 50 -16.10 -10.14 -8.23
C SER A 50 -16.22 -9.29 -9.50
N VAL A 51 -15.48 -8.19 -9.60
CA VAL A 51 -15.64 -7.21 -10.71
C VAL A 51 -14.36 -6.92 -11.50
N GLY A 52 -13.25 -7.54 -11.13
CA GLY A 52 -11.94 -7.26 -11.72
C GLY A 52 -11.21 -6.09 -11.07
N LEU A 53 -9.90 -5.99 -11.36
CA LEU A 53 -8.99 -5.05 -10.69
C LEU A 53 -9.35 -3.58 -10.97
N GLU A 54 -9.54 -3.21 -12.24
CA GLU A 54 -9.79 -1.82 -12.63
C GLU A 54 -11.12 -1.29 -12.06
N ALA A 55 -12.20 -2.06 -12.19
CA ALA A 55 -13.50 -1.68 -11.68
C ALA A 55 -13.50 -1.54 -10.14
N ALA A 56 -12.76 -2.40 -9.43
CA ALA A 56 -12.61 -2.29 -7.99
C ALA A 56 -11.85 -1.02 -7.57
N ILE A 57 -10.77 -0.67 -8.28
CA ILE A 57 -10.00 0.56 -8.02
C ILE A 57 -10.87 1.80 -8.25
N LEU A 58 -11.57 1.89 -9.38
CA LEU A 58 -12.46 3.01 -9.70
C LEU A 58 -13.56 3.19 -8.66
N HIS A 59 -14.18 2.09 -8.23
CA HIS A 59 -15.21 2.11 -7.20
C HIS A 59 -14.69 2.71 -5.89
N TYR A 60 -13.56 2.23 -5.37
CA TYR A 60 -13.01 2.72 -4.11
C TYR A 60 -12.40 4.12 -4.21
N ALA A 61 -11.77 4.48 -5.34
CA ALA A 61 -11.29 5.82 -5.59
C ALA A 61 -12.45 6.85 -5.62
N THR A 62 -13.58 6.47 -6.24
CA THR A 62 -14.79 7.31 -6.28
C THR A 62 -15.39 7.47 -4.88
N GLN A 63 -15.48 6.38 -4.10
CA GLN A 63 -15.94 6.45 -2.71
C GLN A 63 -15.03 7.29 -1.82
N GLN A 64 -13.72 7.27 -2.05
CA GLN A 64 -12.77 8.09 -1.30
C GLN A 64 -12.94 9.57 -1.61
N LYS A 65 -13.08 9.96 -2.89
CA LYS A 65 -13.37 11.34 -3.29
C LYS A 65 -14.69 11.86 -2.71
N LEU A 66 -15.73 11.02 -2.67
CA LEU A 66 -17.01 11.37 -2.07
C LEU A 66 -16.93 11.58 -0.56
N LYS A 67 -16.07 10.82 0.14
CA LYS A 67 -15.84 11.01 1.58
C LYS A 67 -15.03 12.25 1.92
N ASP A 68 -14.11 12.64 1.04
CA ASP A 68 -13.28 13.84 1.23
C ASP A 68 -14.04 15.13 0.90
N ALA A 69 -15.07 15.04 0.05
CA ALA A 69 -15.93 16.16 -0.33
C ALA A 69 -17.06 16.48 0.69
N ILE A 70 -17.17 15.73 1.79
CA ILE A 70 -18.14 15.91 2.88
C ILE A 70 -17.38 16.29 4.14
#